data_AF-A0A1S1EMN9-F1
#
_entry.id   AF-A0A1S1EMN9-F1
#
_cell.length_a   1.000
_cell.length_b   1.000
_cell.length_c   1.000
_cell.angle_alpha   90.00
_cell.angle_beta   90.00
_cell.angle_gamma   90.00
#
_symmetry.space_group_name_H-M   'P 1'
#
loop_
_entity.id
_entity.type
_entity.pdbx_description
1 polymer ?
#
loop_
_entity_poly.entity_id
_entity_poly.type
_entity_poly.pdbx_seq_one_letter_code
_entity_poly.pdbx_strand_id
1 'polypeptide(L)'
;MEVNAGRFYCRPLRHDSRVDDAPVATQLLTELVPDSVAEFLRNSTTEWENDTAYRFAVAEQTNVEMLALATVEVIDADHVSITVRPAGDPTRVLPNDDQVLTKVTVADGVEAAEKALHRWAEGFLGKKVS
;
A
#
# COMPACT_ATOMS: atom_id res chain seq x y z
N MET A 1 11.38 -2.02 -3.67
CA MET A 1 11.27 -3.37 -3.07
C MET A 1 9.79 -3.72 -2.98
N GLU A 2 9.39 -4.96 -3.25
CA GLU A 2 8.01 -5.43 -3.11
C GLU A 2 7.89 -6.42 -1.94
N VAL A 3 6.74 -6.42 -1.24
CA VAL A 3 6.44 -7.31 -0.11
C VAL A 3 5.31 -8.24 -0.52
N ASN A 4 5.57 -9.55 -0.50
CA ASN A 4 4.55 -10.55 -0.80
C ASN A 4 3.55 -10.68 0.36
N ALA A 5 2.26 -10.64 0.02
CA ALA A 5 1.14 -10.78 0.96
C ALA A 5 0.20 -11.92 0.53
N GLY A 6 0.76 -13.05 0.07
CA GLY A 6 0.00 -14.17 -0.45
C GLY A 6 -0.63 -13.83 -1.79
N ARG A 7 -1.96 -13.75 -1.84
CA ARG A 7 -2.73 -13.36 -3.03
C ARG A 7 -2.58 -11.88 -3.41
N PHE A 8 -2.09 -11.09 -2.46
CA PHE A 8 -1.81 -9.68 -2.62
C PHE A 8 -0.31 -9.42 -2.57
N TYR A 9 0.08 -8.21 -2.90
CA TYR A 9 1.44 -7.73 -2.71
C TYR A 9 1.45 -6.22 -2.48
N CYS A 10 2.48 -5.74 -1.80
CA CYS A 10 2.73 -4.32 -1.58
C CYS A 10 3.91 -3.92 -2.46
N ARG A 11 3.73 -2.90 -3.31
CA ARG A 11 4.79 -2.34 -4.15
C ARG A 11 4.93 -0.84 -3.91
N PRO A 12 6.10 -0.21 -4.13
CA PRO A 12 6.21 1.23 -4.04
C PRO A 12 5.22 1.90 -5.01
N LEU A 13 4.78 3.10 -4.66
CA LEU A 13 3.92 3.91 -5.52
C LEU A 13 4.60 4.17 -6.87
N ARG A 14 3.83 4.14 -7.94
CA ARG A 14 4.28 4.35 -9.32
C ARG A 14 3.48 5.46 -9.99
N HIS A 15 4.17 6.20 -10.84
CA HIS A 15 3.59 7.20 -11.74
C HIS A 15 4.40 7.18 -13.03
N ASP A 16 4.23 6.12 -13.80
CA ASP A 16 4.94 5.89 -15.06
C ASP A 16 3.97 5.45 -16.17
N SER A 17 4.49 5.23 -17.37
CA SER A 17 3.69 4.89 -18.56
C SER A 17 3.03 3.51 -18.52
N ARG A 18 3.36 2.66 -17.55
CA ARG A 18 2.82 1.30 -17.39
C ARG A 18 1.85 1.23 -16.22
N VAL A 19 2.16 1.90 -15.11
CA VAL A 19 1.35 1.91 -13.89
C VAL A 19 1.31 3.33 -13.34
N ASP A 20 0.10 3.82 -13.11
CA ASP A 20 -0.16 5.14 -12.55
C ASP A 20 -1.10 5.04 -11.33
N ASP A 21 -0.54 5.23 -10.14
CA ASP A 21 -1.28 5.25 -8.88
C ASP A 21 -1.89 6.62 -8.55
N ALA A 22 -1.56 7.66 -9.32
CA ALA A 22 -2.02 9.02 -9.05
C ALA A 22 -3.55 9.15 -8.98
N PRO A 23 -4.37 8.47 -9.83
CA PRO A 23 -5.82 8.55 -9.72
C PRO A 23 -6.35 8.05 -8.38
N VAL A 24 -5.87 6.91 -7.89
CA VAL A 24 -6.32 6.33 -6.62
C VAL A 24 -5.76 7.11 -5.43
N ALA A 25 -4.50 7.58 -5.52
CA ALA A 25 -3.93 8.46 -4.51
C ALA A 25 -4.72 9.78 -4.41
N THR A 26 -5.18 10.34 -5.52
CA THR A 26 -6.03 11.55 -5.53
C THR A 26 -7.33 11.34 -4.77
N GLN A 27 -8.00 10.21 -5.00
CA GLN A 27 -9.24 9.87 -4.29
C GLN A 27 -8.98 9.79 -2.78
N LEU A 28 -7.94 9.04 -2.37
CA LEU A 28 -7.61 8.84 -0.96
C LEU A 28 -7.13 10.12 -0.25
N LEU A 29 -6.35 10.96 -0.93
CA LEU A 29 -5.81 12.18 -0.33
C LEU A 29 -6.84 13.30 -0.25
N THR A 30 -7.77 13.41 -1.22
CA THR A 30 -8.85 14.41 -1.16
C THR A 30 -9.72 14.23 0.08
N GLU A 31 -9.87 12.99 0.55
CA GLU A 31 -10.58 12.67 1.81
C GLU A 31 -9.81 13.12 3.07
N LEU A 32 -8.52 13.51 2.97
CA LEU A 32 -7.64 13.71 4.13
C LEU A 32 -6.90 15.05 4.14
N VAL A 33 -6.43 15.56 3.00
CA VAL A 33 -5.61 16.78 2.89
C VAL A 33 -5.81 17.45 1.51
N PRO A 34 -5.93 18.78 1.41
CA PRO A 34 -6.06 19.49 0.13
C PRO A 34 -4.81 19.57 -0.77
N ASP A 35 -3.71 18.88 -0.46
CA ASP A 35 -2.42 19.07 -1.17
C ASP A 35 -2.27 18.22 -2.44
N SER A 36 -1.39 18.67 -3.34
CA SER A 36 -1.19 18.09 -4.67
C SER A 36 -0.63 16.66 -4.63
N VAL A 37 -1.35 15.72 -5.26
CA VAL A 37 -0.96 14.30 -5.38
C VAL A 37 0.41 14.12 -6.03
N ALA A 38 0.78 14.99 -6.97
CA ALA A 38 2.09 14.94 -7.60
C ALA A 38 3.22 15.22 -6.60
N GLU A 39 2.98 16.09 -5.61
CA GLU A 39 3.92 16.35 -4.53
C GLU A 39 4.00 15.16 -3.58
N PHE A 40 2.85 14.59 -3.20
CA PHE A 40 2.82 13.36 -2.39
C PHE A 40 3.62 12.21 -3.02
N LEU A 41 3.47 11.97 -4.33
CA LEU A 41 4.22 10.94 -5.03
C LEU A 41 5.73 11.21 -5.06
N ARG A 42 6.14 12.47 -5.26
CA ARG A 42 7.56 12.87 -5.18
C ARG A 42 8.11 12.70 -3.76
N ASN A 43 7.38 13.15 -2.75
CA ASN A 43 7.76 13.05 -1.35
C ASN A 43 7.90 11.59 -0.92
N SER A 44 7.02 10.71 -1.42
CA SER A 44 7.14 9.27 -1.20
C SER A 44 8.52 8.75 -1.62
N THR A 45 9.04 9.13 -2.78
CA THR A 45 10.39 8.71 -3.21
C THR A 45 11.47 9.22 -2.25
N THR A 46 11.40 10.49 -1.86
CA THR A 46 12.36 11.10 -0.93
C THR A 46 12.31 10.47 0.47
N GLU A 47 11.13 10.07 0.95
CA GLU A 47 10.99 9.39 2.23
C GLU A 47 11.56 7.97 2.22
N TRP A 48 11.40 7.26 1.09
CA TRP A 48 12.04 5.97 0.87
C TRP A 48 13.57 6.10 0.89
N GLU A 49 14.12 7.15 0.27
CA GLU A 49 15.57 7.42 0.24
C GLU A 49 16.15 7.80 1.61
N ASN A 50 15.34 8.45 2.46
CA ASN A 50 15.75 8.92 3.78
C ASN A 50 15.34 8.00 4.93
N ASP A 51 14.72 6.85 4.64
CA ASP A 51 14.18 5.91 5.63
C ASP A 51 13.24 6.59 6.65
N THR A 52 12.44 7.57 6.22
CA THR A 52 11.48 8.27 7.09
C THR A 52 10.06 7.70 6.96
N ALA A 53 9.69 7.21 5.78
CA ALA A 53 8.46 6.47 5.57
C ALA A 53 8.55 5.61 4.31
N TYR A 54 7.78 4.53 4.28
CA TYR A 54 7.66 3.63 3.15
C TYR A 54 6.20 3.53 2.75
N ARG A 55 5.87 4.12 1.59
CA ARG A 55 4.51 4.04 1.04
C ARG A 55 4.41 2.98 -0.03
N PHE A 56 3.36 2.19 0.03
CA PHE A 56 3.08 1.11 -0.88
C PHE A 56 1.67 1.20 -1.46
N ALA A 57 1.55 0.88 -2.75
CA ALA A 57 0.31 0.41 -3.34
C ALA A 57 0.12 -1.06 -3.00
N VAL A 58 -1.01 -1.40 -2.40
CA VAL A 58 -1.47 -2.79 -2.22
C VAL A 58 -2.23 -3.20 -3.48
N ALA A 59 -1.85 -4.33 -4.08
CA ALA A 59 -2.44 -4.84 -5.32
C ALA A 59 -2.68 -6.35 -5.23
N GLU A 60 -3.60 -6.88 -6.04
CA GLU A 60 -3.83 -8.32 -6.19
C GLU A 60 -2.85 -8.88 -7.25
N GLN A 61 -2.34 -10.10 -7.08
CA GLN A 61 -1.24 -10.62 -7.94
C GLN A 61 -1.48 -10.55 -9.46
N THR A 62 -2.74 -10.62 -9.89
CA THR A 62 -3.15 -10.61 -11.30
C THR A 62 -3.58 -9.23 -11.80
N ASN A 63 -3.75 -8.26 -10.90
CA ASN A 63 -4.13 -6.89 -11.23
C ASN A 63 -3.20 -5.87 -10.55
N VAL A 64 -2.57 -5.02 -11.36
CA VAL A 64 -1.62 -4.00 -10.88
C VAL A 64 -2.29 -2.79 -10.22
N GLU A 65 -3.62 -2.67 -10.30
CA GLU A 65 -4.40 -1.58 -9.71
C GLU A 65 -4.20 -1.49 -8.19
N MET A 66 -3.98 -0.27 -7.69
CA MET A 66 -3.90 -0.01 -6.26
C MET A 66 -5.29 -0.17 -5.61
N LEU A 67 -5.39 -1.14 -4.70
CA LEU A 67 -6.57 -1.43 -3.89
C LEU A 67 -6.57 -0.70 -2.56
N ALA A 68 -5.38 -0.41 -2.04
CA ALA A 68 -5.19 0.33 -0.80
C ALA A 68 -3.83 1.03 -0.81
N LEU A 69 -3.75 2.16 -0.11
CA LEU A 69 -2.49 2.83 0.20
C LEU A 69 -2.02 2.37 1.57
N ALA A 70 -0.87 1.71 1.63
CA ALA A 70 -0.20 1.40 2.87
C ALA A 70 0.92 2.40 3.15
N THR A 71 1.03 2.86 4.39
CA THR A 71 2.12 3.71 4.87
C THR A 71 2.76 3.05 6.08
N VAL A 72 4.06 2.80 6.02
CA VAL A 72 4.90 2.47 7.17
C VAL A 72 5.69 3.73 7.53
N GLU A 73 5.34 4.38 8.63
CA GLU A 73 5.99 5.63 9.06
C GLU A 73 6.99 5.33 10.17
N VAL A 74 8.21 5.86 10.06
CA VAL A 74 9.24 5.68 11.09
C VAL A 74 8.98 6.67 12.22
N ILE A 75 8.72 6.13 13.41
CA ILE A 75 8.50 6.93 14.62
C ILE A 75 9.84 7.30 15.25
N ASP A 76 10.71 6.30 15.43
CA ASP A 76 12.03 6.45 16.00
C ASP A 76 13.01 5.35 15.50
N ALA A 77 14.14 5.21 16.17
CA ALA A 77 15.16 4.22 15.83
C ALA A 77 14.65 2.77 15.87
N ASP A 78 13.68 2.47 16.72
CA ASP A 78 13.22 1.12 17.02
C ASP A 78 11.76 0.86 16.62
N HIS A 79 10.98 1.91 16.33
CA HIS A 79 9.53 1.78 16.11
C HIS A 79 9.04 2.37 14.79
N VAL A 80 8.00 1.76 14.25
CA VAL A 80 7.19 2.24 13.13
C VAL A 80 5.70 2.20 13.47
N SER A 81 4.91 3.02 12.80
CA SER A 81 3.46 2.81 12.68
C SER A 81 3.14 2.24 11.31
N ILE A 82 2.06 1.46 11.21
CA ILE A 82 1.54 0.96 9.93
C ILE A 82 0.09 1.40 9.81
N THR A 83 -0.24 2.03 8.68
CA THR A 83 -1.62 2.33 8.30
C THR A 83 -1.89 1.79 6.91
N VAL A 84 -3.03 1.14 6.71
CA VAL A 84 -3.46 0.67 5.39
C VAL A 84 -4.86 1.16 5.12
N ARG A 85 -5.01 1.94 4.04
CA ARG A 85 -6.24 2.65 3.71
C ARG A 85 -6.86 2.09 2.43
N PRO A 86 -8.07 1.52 2.49
CA PRO A 86 -8.74 0.97 1.31
C PRO A 86 -9.11 2.08 0.33
N ALA A 87 -8.94 1.80 -0.96
CA ALA A 87 -9.47 2.62 -2.04
C ALA A 87 -10.94 2.27 -2.31
N GLY A 88 -11.82 3.20 -1.96
CA GLY A 88 -13.27 3.04 -2.12
C GLY A 88 -13.87 2.03 -1.12
N ASP A 89 -14.90 1.31 -1.56
CA ASP A 89 -15.65 0.38 -0.71
C ASP A 89 -14.81 -0.86 -0.32
N PRO A 90 -14.53 -1.07 0.98
CA PRO A 90 -13.77 -2.25 1.45
C PRO A 90 -14.46 -3.58 1.13
N THR A 91 -15.79 -3.58 0.99
CA THR A 91 -16.58 -4.78 0.69
C THR A 91 -16.63 -5.13 -0.80
N ARG A 92 -16.07 -4.26 -1.66
CA ARG A 92 -15.98 -4.49 -3.10
C ARG A 92 -15.22 -5.78 -3.36
N VAL A 93 -15.91 -6.72 -4.00
CA VAL A 93 -15.32 -7.97 -4.49
C VAL A 93 -14.48 -7.68 -5.72
N LEU A 94 -13.25 -8.19 -5.72
CA LEU A 94 -12.34 -8.07 -6.86
C LEU A 94 -12.78 -9.04 -7.97
N PRO A 95 -12.64 -8.62 -9.25
CA PRO A 95 -12.89 -9.53 -10.36
C PRO A 95 -11.90 -10.71 -10.28
N ASN A 96 -12.44 -11.93 -10.22
CA ASN A 96 -11.66 -13.14 -10.40
C ASN A 96 -11.93 -13.64 -11.83
N ASP A 97 -10.92 -13.63 -12.69
CA ASP A 97 -11.04 -14.16 -14.06
C ASP A 97 -11.25 -15.68 -14.06
N ASP A 98 -10.84 -16.38 -13.00
CA ASP A 98 -11.00 -17.83 -12.85
C ASP A 98 -12.09 -18.21 -11.85
N GLN A 99 -13.06 -19.04 -12.29
CA GLN A 99 -14.12 -19.64 -11.46
C GLN A 99 -13.60 -20.53 -10.31
N VAL A 100 -12.29 -20.79 -10.27
CA VAL A 100 -11.63 -21.69 -9.31
C VAL A 100 -11.13 -20.95 -8.06
N LEU A 101 -10.85 -19.65 -8.16
CA LEU A 101 -10.31 -18.90 -7.03
C LEU A 101 -11.43 -18.36 -6.12
N THR A 102 -11.26 -18.54 -4.81
CA THR A 102 -12.13 -17.94 -3.79
C THR A 102 -12.28 -16.44 -4.06
N LYS A 103 -13.47 -15.86 -3.97
CA LYS A 103 -13.63 -14.41 -4.13
C LYS A 103 -12.94 -13.68 -2.98
N VAL A 104 -12.24 -12.60 -3.29
CA VAL A 104 -11.60 -11.72 -2.30
C VAL A 104 -12.08 -10.29 -2.51
N THR A 105 -11.95 -9.49 -1.47
CA THR A 105 -12.40 -8.11 -1.37
C THR A 105 -11.21 -7.16 -1.24
N VAL A 106 -11.49 -5.85 -1.34
CA VAL A 106 -10.51 -4.82 -0.97
C VAL A 106 -10.08 -4.97 0.49
N ALA A 107 -11.01 -5.29 1.41
CA ALA A 107 -10.70 -5.51 2.82
C ALA A 107 -9.74 -6.70 3.04
N ASP A 108 -9.87 -7.78 2.27
CA ASP A 108 -8.92 -8.90 2.32
C ASP A 108 -7.50 -8.46 1.93
N GLY A 109 -7.40 -7.54 0.95
CA GLY A 109 -6.14 -6.93 0.54
C GLY A 109 -5.52 -6.07 1.65
N VAL A 110 -6.34 -5.26 2.33
CA VAL A 110 -5.91 -4.46 3.49
C VAL A 110 -5.36 -5.35 4.60
N GLU A 111 -6.10 -6.38 5.01
CA GLU A 111 -5.70 -7.29 6.09
C GLU A 111 -4.41 -8.05 5.72
N ALA A 112 -4.29 -8.52 4.47
CA ALA A 112 -3.10 -9.21 3.99
C ALA A 112 -1.87 -8.29 3.98
N ALA A 113 -2.04 -7.03 3.55
CA ALA A 113 -0.98 -6.04 3.52
C ALA A 113 -0.50 -5.68 4.93
N GLU A 114 -1.41 -5.42 5.88
CA GLU A 114 -1.05 -5.14 7.28
C GLU A 114 -0.19 -6.26 7.87
N LYS A 115 -0.63 -7.51 7.74
CA LYS A 115 0.12 -8.68 8.23
C LYS A 115 1.47 -8.86 7.55
N ALA A 116 1.56 -8.55 6.26
CA ALA A 116 2.81 -8.67 5.51
C ALA A 116 3.80 -7.56 5.87
N LEU A 117 3.32 -6.31 5.98
CA LEU A 117 4.12 -5.16 6.33
C LEU A 117 4.59 -5.20 7.79
N HIS A 118 3.79 -5.76 8.71
CA HIS A 118 4.24 -6.02 10.08
C HIS A 118 5.45 -6.95 10.10
N ARG A 119 5.32 -8.13 9.45
CA ARG A 119 6.44 -9.09 9.35
C ARG A 119 7.66 -8.49 8.65
N TRP A 120 7.43 -7.67 7.63
CA TRP A 120 8.50 -6.98 6.93
C TRP A 120 9.18 -5.91 7.78
N ALA A 121 8.44 -5.08 8.52
CA ALA A 121 9.01 -4.08 9.41
C ALA A 121 9.88 -4.72 10.50
N GLU A 122 9.38 -5.77 11.15
CA GLU A 122 10.14 -6.46 12.21
C GLU A 122 11.31 -7.27 11.65
N GLY A 123 11.13 -7.95 10.53
CA GLY A 123 12.13 -8.87 9.98
C GLY A 123 13.19 -8.20 9.10
N PHE A 124 12.82 -7.18 8.32
CA PHE A 124 13.71 -6.51 7.39
C PHE A 124 14.23 -5.18 7.94
N LEU A 125 13.36 -4.33 8.50
CA LEU A 125 13.80 -3.06 9.09
C LEU A 125 14.34 -3.24 10.51
N GLY A 126 14.03 -4.35 11.18
CA GLY A 126 14.37 -4.56 12.59
C GLY A 126 13.59 -3.66 13.55
N LYS A 127 12.48 -3.07 13.10
CA LYS A 127 11.66 -2.12 13.88
C LYS A 127 10.35 -2.76 14.32
N LYS A 128 9.91 -2.45 15.53
CA LYS A 128 8.63 -2.90 16.10
C LYS A 128 7.48 -2.04 15.60
N VAL A 129 6.34 -2.66 15.36
CA VAL A 129 5.10 -1.94 15.03
C VAL A 129 4.43 -1.49 16.33
N SER A 130 4.08 -0.20 16.42
CA SER A 130 3.42 0.43 17.58
C SER A 130 2.02 0.95 17.25
#